data_AF-A0A970LWD1-F1
#
_entry.id   AF-A0A970LWD1-F1
#
_cell.length_a   1.000
_cell.length_b   1.000
_cell.length_c   1.000
_cell.angle_alpha   90.00
_cell.angle_beta   90.00
_cell.angle_gamma   90.00
#
_symmetry.space_group_name_H-M   'P 1'
#
loop_
_entity.id
_entity.type
_entity.pdbx_description
1 polymer ?
#
loop_
_entity_poly.entity_id
_entity_poly.type
_entity_poly.pdbx_seq_one_letter_code
_entity_poly.pdbx_strand_id
1 'polypeptide(L)'
;MTDKERLRIIDELAEDKGLTPEDFLLSLVKAENDSKMETFKNYPEEVAKRLTMAEKEKSEHRKAKYEQTEREYVNSQIAEFIRNFPGVSPEEIPEKVWNEVKSGVSLSHAYALWKIREQNSPGENPEDINTVNSGRSLPVVNDRSEPLDFTREDVEKMSPNAIKGNYKKILNSMKRWKF
;
A
#
# COMPACT_ATOMS: atom_id res chain seq x y z
N MET A 1 -8.95 12.39 12.80
CA MET A 1 -9.10 10.96 12.54
C MET A 1 -8.60 10.67 11.14
N THR A 2 -7.53 9.91 11.02
CA THR A 2 -6.93 9.50 9.74
C THR A 2 -7.71 8.34 9.11
N ASP A 3 -7.57 8.10 7.81
CA ASP A 3 -8.24 6.97 7.16
C ASP A 3 -7.76 5.62 7.71
N LYS A 4 -6.50 5.53 8.12
CA LYS A 4 -5.94 4.36 8.81
C LYS A 4 -6.61 4.13 10.17
N GLU A 5 -6.86 5.19 10.93
CA GLU A 5 -7.59 5.09 12.20
C GLU A 5 -9.05 4.65 11.99
N ARG A 6 -9.70 5.11 10.91
CA ARG A 6 -11.08 4.69 10.59
C ARG A 6 -11.15 3.20 10.25
N LEU A 7 -10.28 2.72 9.36
CA LEU A 7 -10.24 1.32 8.96
C LEU A 7 -9.99 0.41 10.16
N ARG A 8 -9.03 0.77 11.02
CA ARG A 8 -8.74 0.02 12.24
C ARG A 8 -9.95 -0.07 13.16
N ILE A 9 -10.71 1.02 13.34
CA ILE A 9 -11.92 0.97 14.17
C ILE A 9 -12.99 0.08 13.54
N ILE A 10 -13.14 0.10 12.22
CA ILE A 10 -14.08 -0.80 11.53
C ILE A 10 -13.67 -2.25 11.74
N ASP A 11 -12.37 -2.56 11.64
CA ASP A 11 -11.83 -3.91 11.88
C ASP A 11 -12.11 -4.36 13.32
N GLU A 12 -11.80 -3.52 14.32
CA GLU A 12 -12.06 -3.81 15.74
C GLU A 12 -13.56 -4.06 16.00
N LEU A 13 -14.44 -3.23 15.44
CA LEU A 13 -15.89 -3.38 15.59
C LEU A 13 -16.46 -4.61 14.87
N ALA A 14 -15.83 -5.02 13.76
CA ALA A 14 -16.22 -6.21 13.01
C ALA A 14 -15.78 -7.48 13.75
N GLU A 15 -14.54 -7.50 14.27
CA GLU A 15 -14.00 -8.59 15.10
C GLU A 15 -14.85 -8.82 16.35
N ASP A 16 -15.26 -7.76 17.05
CA ASP A 16 -16.15 -7.83 18.21
C ASP A 16 -17.49 -8.54 17.91
N LYS A 17 -17.94 -8.48 16.65
CA LYS A 17 -19.18 -9.12 16.18
C LYS A 17 -18.93 -10.45 15.45
N GLY A 18 -17.69 -10.88 15.32
CA GLY A 18 -17.31 -12.07 14.55
C GLY A 18 -17.65 -11.96 13.06
N LEU A 19 -17.66 -10.75 12.51
CA LEU A 19 -17.96 -10.46 11.12
C LEU A 19 -16.70 -9.98 10.39
N THR A 20 -16.70 -10.10 9.06
CA THR A 20 -15.72 -9.37 8.24
C THR A 20 -16.04 -7.87 8.24
N PRO A 21 -15.08 -6.97 8.01
CA PRO A 21 -15.33 -5.53 7.89
C PRO A 21 -16.44 -5.22 6.87
N GLU A 22 -16.41 -5.89 5.72
CA GLU A 22 -17.45 -5.79 4.69
C GLU A 22 -18.83 -6.22 5.21
N ASP A 23 -18.93 -7.40 5.83
CA ASP A 23 -20.20 -7.91 6.35
C ASP A 23 -20.75 -7.02 7.49
N PHE A 24 -19.85 -6.49 8.32
CA PHE A 24 -20.20 -5.54 9.37
C PHE A 24 -20.81 -4.26 8.76
N LEU A 25 -20.15 -3.64 7.79
CA LEU A 25 -20.66 -2.45 7.12
C LEU A 25 -22.00 -2.72 6.42
N LEU A 26 -22.14 -3.86 5.74
CA LEU A 26 -23.40 -4.27 5.12
C LEU A 26 -24.51 -4.43 6.16
N SER A 27 -24.20 -5.00 7.32
CA SER A 27 -25.17 -5.15 8.42
C SER A 27 -25.63 -3.80 8.97
N LEU A 28 -24.74 -2.81 9.06
CA LEU A 28 -25.09 -1.45 9.50
C LEU A 28 -26.05 -0.78 8.51
N VAL A 29 -25.73 -0.85 7.22
CA VAL A 29 -26.58 -0.29 6.16
C VAL A 29 -27.95 -0.96 6.16
N LYS A 30 -28.00 -2.27 6.34
CA LYS A 30 -29.26 -3.02 6.42
C LYS A 30 -30.08 -2.62 7.65
N ALA A 31 -29.46 -2.58 8.83
CA ALA A 31 -30.16 -2.20 10.06
C ALA A 31 -30.71 -0.76 10.00
N GLU A 32 -29.96 0.17 9.40
CA GLU A 32 -30.42 1.54 9.20
C GLU A 32 -31.64 1.59 8.25
N ASN A 33 -31.60 0.83 7.14
CA ASN A 33 -32.72 0.73 6.22
C ASN A 33 -33.95 0.09 6.87
N ASP A 34 -33.78 -1.00 7.61
CA ASP A 34 -34.88 -1.70 8.27
C ASP A 34 -35.57 -0.77 9.29
N SER A 35 -34.79 -0.03 10.08
CA SER A 35 -35.31 0.98 11.01
C SER A 35 -36.10 2.07 10.28
N LYS A 36 -35.59 2.62 9.18
CA LYS A 36 -36.32 3.60 8.36
C LYS A 36 -37.63 3.02 7.82
N MET A 37 -37.60 1.79 7.30
CA MET A 37 -38.79 1.12 6.78
C MET A 37 -39.84 0.87 7.87
N GLU A 38 -39.42 0.57 9.10
CA GLU A 38 -40.34 0.50 10.24
C GLU A 38 -40.97 1.86 10.57
N THR A 39 -40.19 2.94 10.58
CA THR A 39 -40.76 4.29 10.80
C THR A 39 -41.79 4.66 9.73
N PHE A 40 -41.59 4.23 8.49
CA PHE A 40 -42.51 4.52 7.39
C PHE A 40 -43.89 3.86 7.57
N LYS A 41 -43.97 2.71 8.26
CA LYS A 41 -45.22 2.01 8.55
C LYS A 41 -46.17 2.80 9.45
N ASN A 42 -45.65 3.77 10.21
CA ASN A 42 -46.45 4.62 11.10
C ASN A 42 -47.19 5.75 10.37
N TYR A 43 -46.95 5.92 9.07
CA TYR A 43 -47.60 6.94 8.25
C TYR A 43 -48.77 6.36 7.44
N PRO A 44 -49.72 7.20 6.99
CA PRO A 44 -50.74 6.79 6.04
C PRO A 44 -50.13 6.13 4.79
N GLU A 45 -50.81 5.14 4.23
CA GLU A 45 -50.27 4.27 3.16
C GLU A 45 -49.70 5.07 1.97
N GLU A 46 -50.37 6.14 1.56
CA GLU A 46 -49.92 6.98 0.46
C GLU A 46 -48.62 7.73 0.79
N VAL A 47 -48.47 8.19 2.03
CA VAL A 47 -47.26 8.86 2.52
C VAL A 47 -46.12 7.87 2.67
N ALA A 48 -46.39 6.68 3.22
CA ALA A 48 -45.42 5.60 3.35
C ALA A 48 -44.87 5.19 1.97
N LYS A 49 -45.74 5.01 0.96
CA LYS A 49 -45.34 4.71 -0.42
C LYS A 49 -44.41 5.79 -0.99
N ARG A 50 -44.75 7.07 -0.86
CA ARG A 50 -43.89 8.17 -1.32
C ARG A 50 -42.53 8.19 -0.64
N LEU A 51 -42.48 7.97 0.68
CA LEU A 51 -41.23 7.92 1.44
C LEU A 51 -40.33 6.75 1.01
N THR A 52 -40.90 5.56 0.80
CA THR A 52 -40.14 4.40 0.30
C THR A 52 -39.56 4.64 -1.10
N MET A 53 -40.34 5.26 -2.00
CA MET A 53 -39.86 5.62 -3.33
C MET A 53 -38.73 6.65 -3.27
N ALA A 54 -38.89 7.69 -2.46
CA ALA A 54 -37.88 8.73 -2.28
C ALA A 54 -36.55 8.17 -1.73
N GLU A 55 -36.58 7.26 -0.75
CA GLU A 55 -35.35 6.64 -0.24
C GLU A 55 -34.70 5.73 -1.29
N LYS A 56 -35.50 5.00 -2.08
CA LYS A 56 -35.00 4.19 -3.20
C LYS A 56 -34.29 5.07 -4.24
N GLU A 57 -34.92 6.15 -4.68
CA GLU A 57 -34.33 7.12 -5.61
C GLU A 57 -33.05 7.73 -5.05
N LYS A 58 -33.06 8.12 -3.76
CA LYS A 58 -31.87 8.66 -3.09
C LYS A 58 -30.73 7.64 -3.04
N SER A 59 -31.04 6.37 -2.77
CA SER A 59 -30.06 5.29 -2.77
C SER A 59 -29.49 5.02 -4.16
N GLU A 60 -30.34 4.97 -5.18
CA GLU A 60 -29.94 4.81 -6.58
C GLU A 60 -29.07 5.98 -7.05
N HIS A 61 -29.43 7.21 -6.69
CA HIS A 61 -28.63 8.39 -7.00
C HIS A 61 -27.26 8.37 -6.31
N ARG A 62 -27.18 7.95 -5.03
CA ARG A 62 -25.89 7.77 -4.34
C ARG A 62 -25.02 6.75 -5.05
N LYS A 63 -25.59 5.60 -5.44
CA LYS A 63 -24.90 4.54 -6.16
C LYS A 63 -24.39 5.03 -7.52
N ALA A 64 -25.25 5.68 -8.30
CA ALA A 64 -24.88 6.24 -9.60
C ALA A 64 -23.76 7.27 -9.49
N LYS A 65 -23.81 8.15 -8.48
CA LYS A 65 -22.74 9.13 -8.22
C LYS A 65 -21.42 8.45 -7.88
N TYR A 66 -21.44 7.41 -7.04
CA TYR A 66 -20.24 6.63 -6.71
C TYR A 66 -19.65 5.94 -7.94
N GLU A 67 -20.48 5.26 -8.73
CA GLU A 67 -20.04 4.62 -9.97
C GLU A 67 -19.46 5.63 -10.96
N GLN A 68 -20.03 6.83 -11.04
CA GLN A 68 -19.50 7.89 -11.87
C GLN A 68 -18.13 8.38 -11.37
N THR A 69 -17.97 8.62 -10.07
CA THR A 69 -16.67 9.04 -9.51
C THR A 69 -15.59 7.98 -9.69
N GLU A 70 -15.93 6.70 -9.55
CA GLU A 70 -15.00 5.59 -9.79
C GLU A 70 -14.58 5.53 -11.26
N ARG A 71 -15.53 5.68 -12.20
CA ARG A 71 -15.22 5.75 -13.63
C ARG A 71 -14.33 6.93 -13.96
N GLU A 72 -14.62 8.10 -13.41
CA GLU A 72 -13.81 9.31 -13.60
C GLU A 72 -12.39 9.12 -13.05
N TYR A 73 -12.26 8.51 -11.87
CA TYR A 73 -10.97 8.15 -11.29
C TYR A 73 -10.18 7.20 -12.20
N VAL A 74 -10.78 6.09 -12.64
CA VAL A 74 -10.13 5.13 -13.54
C VAL A 74 -9.73 5.80 -14.86
N ASN A 75 -10.61 6.61 -15.45
CA ASN A 75 -10.31 7.33 -16.68
C ASN A 75 -9.13 8.31 -16.48
N SER A 76 -9.07 8.99 -15.33
CA SER A 76 -7.95 9.88 -15.02
C SER A 76 -6.62 9.13 -14.88
N GLN A 77 -6.64 7.94 -14.26
CA GLN A 77 -5.47 7.06 -14.12
C GLN A 77 -4.96 6.56 -15.47
N ILE A 78 -5.88 6.16 -16.36
CA ILE A 78 -5.54 5.72 -17.72
C ILE A 78 -4.98 6.88 -18.54
N ALA A 79 -5.60 8.06 -18.48
CA ALA A 79 -5.11 9.25 -19.18
C ALA A 79 -3.70 9.66 -18.70
N GLU A 80 -3.46 9.60 -17.39
CA GLU A 80 -2.14 9.82 -16.81
C GLU A 80 -1.12 8.79 -17.29
N PHE A 81 -1.50 7.51 -17.34
CA PHE A 81 -0.65 6.43 -17.82
C PHE A 81 -0.24 6.62 -19.29
N ILE A 82 -1.21 6.88 -20.18
CA ILE A 82 -0.96 7.10 -21.61
C ILE A 82 -0.04 8.32 -21.82
N ARG A 83 -0.22 9.37 -21.02
CA ARG A 83 0.65 10.56 -21.08
C ARG A 83 2.09 10.25 -20.67
N ASN A 84 2.27 9.45 -19.62
CA ASN A 84 3.60 9.13 -19.07
C ASN A 84 4.32 8.03 -19.88
N PHE A 85 3.56 7.12 -20.49
CA PHE A 85 4.05 5.97 -21.24
C PHE A 85 3.36 5.86 -22.60
N PRO A 86 3.62 6.81 -23.52
CA PRO A 86 3.03 6.78 -24.85
C PRO A 86 3.50 5.53 -25.60
N GLY A 87 2.55 4.81 -26.20
CA GLY A 87 2.84 3.64 -27.04
C GLY A 87 2.96 2.30 -26.32
N VAL A 88 2.70 2.24 -25.00
CA VAL A 88 2.58 0.97 -24.27
C VAL A 88 1.18 0.40 -24.45
N SER A 89 1.08 -0.80 -25.00
CA SER A 89 -0.21 -1.48 -25.16
C SER A 89 -0.63 -2.15 -23.85
N PRO A 90 -1.95 -2.25 -23.53
CA PRO A 90 -2.41 -2.95 -22.33
C PRO A 90 -1.92 -4.41 -22.23
N GLU A 91 -1.70 -5.09 -23.38
CA GLU A 91 -1.17 -6.45 -23.42
C GLU A 91 0.32 -6.54 -23.01
N GLU A 92 1.06 -5.43 -23.08
CA GLU A 92 2.48 -5.37 -22.71
C GLU A 92 2.66 -5.16 -21.20
N ILE A 93 1.60 -4.81 -20.47
CA ILE A 93 1.65 -4.55 -19.03
C ILE A 93 1.68 -5.89 -18.28
N PRO A 94 2.75 -6.18 -17.51
CA PRO A 94 2.86 -7.44 -16.79
C PRO A 94 1.78 -7.60 -15.71
N GLU A 95 1.37 -8.86 -15.47
CA GLU A 95 0.37 -9.19 -14.45
C GLU A 95 0.74 -8.69 -13.03
N LYS A 96 2.04 -8.63 -12.71
CA LYS A 96 2.52 -8.07 -11.44
C LYS A 96 2.14 -6.60 -11.24
N VAL A 97 2.13 -5.82 -12.32
CA VAL A 97 1.72 -4.40 -12.28
C VAL A 97 0.21 -4.31 -11.99
N TRP A 98 -0.59 -5.15 -12.63
CA TRP A 98 -2.03 -5.21 -12.38
C TRP A 98 -2.38 -5.63 -10.94
N ASN A 99 -1.59 -6.51 -10.33
CA ASN A 99 -1.78 -6.89 -8.93
C ASN A 99 -1.46 -5.75 -7.96
N GLU A 100 -0.42 -4.96 -8.23
CA GLU A 100 -0.14 -3.74 -7.44
C GLU A 100 -1.26 -2.70 -7.61
N VAL A 101 -1.84 -2.56 -8.80
CA VAL A 101 -2.99 -1.67 -9.03
C VAL A 101 -4.22 -2.12 -8.25
N LYS A 102 -4.51 -3.43 -8.19
CA LYS A 102 -5.59 -3.98 -7.35
C LYS A 102 -5.39 -3.70 -5.87
N SER A 103 -4.15 -3.55 -5.41
CA SER A 103 -3.84 -3.15 -4.04
C SER A 103 -3.97 -1.65 -3.77
N GLY A 104 -4.37 -0.85 -4.78
CA GLY A 104 -4.60 0.59 -4.67
C GLY A 104 -3.44 1.48 -5.12
N VAL A 105 -2.42 0.92 -5.78
CA VAL A 105 -1.32 1.70 -6.37
C VAL A 105 -1.74 2.28 -7.72
N SER A 106 -1.35 3.51 -8.03
CA SER A 106 -1.64 4.10 -9.35
C SER A 106 -0.92 3.33 -10.48
N LEU A 107 -1.59 3.16 -11.62
CA LEU A 107 -1.08 2.37 -12.75
C LEU A 107 0.28 2.88 -13.25
N SER A 108 0.41 4.21 -13.38
CA SER A 108 1.66 4.88 -13.75
C SER A 108 2.81 4.56 -12.79
N HIS A 109 2.54 4.53 -11.49
CA HIS A 109 3.56 4.28 -10.48
C HIS A 109 4.00 2.83 -10.47
N ALA A 110 3.05 1.89 -10.47
CA ALA A 110 3.32 0.46 -10.50
C ALA A 110 4.14 0.07 -11.74
N TYR A 111 3.77 0.61 -12.92
CA TYR A 111 4.51 0.36 -14.16
C TYR A 111 5.90 0.98 -14.16
N ALA A 112 6.05 2.21 -13.66
CA ALA A 112 7.36 2.86 -13.54
C ALA A 112 8.32 2.04 -12.66
N LEU A 113 7.84 1.57 -11.51
CA LEU A 113 8.63 0.72 -10.61
C LEU A 113 9.02 -0.60 -11.27
N TRP A 114 8.09 -1.24 -11.97
CA TRP A 114 8.39 -2.46 -12.72
C TRP A 114 9.49 -2.23 -13.77
N LYS A 115 9.39 -1.17 -14.57
CA LYS A 115 10.40 -0.84 -15.59
C LYS A 115 11.78 -0.57 -14.98
N ILE A 116 11.83 0.11 -13.83
CA ILE A 116 13.07 0.34 -13.08
C ILE A 116 13.66 -1.00 -12.61
N ARG A 117 12.83 -1.92 -12.09
CA ARG A 117 13.30 -3.25 -11.66
C ARG A 117 13.81 -4.08 -12.84
N GLU A 118 13.15 -4.02 -13.99
CA GLU A 118 13.56 -4.70 -15.22
C GLU A 118 14.92 -4.17 -15.72
N GLN A 119 15.08 -2.84 -15.81
CA GLN A 119 16.34 -2.22 -16.24
C GLN A 119 17.49 -2.42 -15.26
N ASN A 120 17.19 -2.49 -13.95
CA ASN A 120 18.17 -2.80 -12.91
C ASN A 120 18.32 -4.30 -12.65
N SER A 121 17.76 -5.15 -13.50
CA SER A 121 18.10 -6.57 -13.59
C SER A 121 19.08 -6.79 -14.75
N PRO A 122 20.36 -6.38 -14.65
CA PRO A 122 21.37 -7.07 -15.45
C PRO A 122 21.30 -8.52 -14.97
N GLY A 123 21.16 -9.47 -15.92
CA GLY A 123 20.82 -10.87 -15.63
C GLY A 123 21.39 -11.35 -14.30
N GLU A 124 20.52 -11.87 -13.43
CA GLU A 124 20.89 -12.40 -12.11
C GLU A 124 21.88 -13.56 -12.27
N ASN A 125 23.16 -13.23 -12.39
CA ASN A 125 24.25 -14.15 -12.13
C ASN A 125 24.97 -13.61 -10.88
N PRO A 126 24.82 -14.23 -9.71
CA PRO A 126 25.43 -13.75 -8.47
C PRO A 126 26.98 -13.65 -8.55
N GLU A 127 27.59 -14.29 -9.54
CA GLU A 127 29.01 -14.16 -9.89
C GLU A 127 29.40 -12.74 -10.33
N ASP A 128 28.59 -12.03 -11.12
CA ASP A 128 28.95 -10.73 -11.70
C ASP A 128 29.00 -9.60 -10.65
N ILE A 129 28.18 -9.70 -9.60
CA ILE A 129 28.20 -8.74 -8.48
C ILE A 129 29.51 -8.85 -7.69
N ASN A 130 30.07 -10.06 -7.57
CA ASN A 130 31.38 -10.25 -6.96
C ASN A 130 32.49 -9.73 -7.86
N THR A 131 32.41 -9.90 -9.18
CA THR A 131 33.44 -9.43 -10.11
C THR A 131 33.51 -7.90 -10.19
N VAL A 132 32.36 -7.21 -10.23
CA VAL A 132 32.31 -5.74 -10.27
C VAL A 132 32.74 -5.11 -8.95
N ASN A 133 32.47 -5.75 -7.80
CA ASN A 133 32.99 -5.32 -6.50
C ASN A 133 34.48 -5.65 -6.31
N SER A 134 34.97 -6.74 -6.89
CA SER A 134 36.38 -7.12 -6.87
C SER A 134 37.24 -6.17 -7.70
N GLY A 135 36.74 -5.70 -8.85
CA GLY A 135 37.45 -4.74 -9.72
C GLY A 135 37.48 -3.30 -9.20
N ARG A 136 36.58 -2.92 -8.28
CA ARG A 136 36.55 -1.58 -7.64
C ARG A 136 37.20 -1.54 -6.26
N SER A 137 37.57 -2.69 -5.71
CA SER A 137 38.27 -2.77 -4.43
C SER A 137 39.76 -2.54 -4.65
N LEU A 138 40.30 -1.46 -4.08
CA LEU A 138 41.74 -1.23 -3.98
C LEU A 138 42.43 -2.47 -3.38
N PRO A 139 43.66 -2.80 -3.79
CA PRO A 139 44.36 -3.96 -3.25
C PRO A 139 44.54 -3.75 -1.75
N VAL A 140 44.04 -4.70 -0.97
CA VAL A 140 44.24 -4.75 0.49
C VAL A 140 45.73 -4.98 0.71
N VAL A 141 46.45 -3.90 1.01
CA VAL A 141 47.78 -3.99 1.60
C VAL A 141 47.60 -4.63 2.97
N ASN A 142 48.13 -5.83 3.10
CA ASN A 142 48.30 -6.51 4.37
C ASN A 142 49.26 -5.67 5.22
N ASP A 143 48.74 -4.89 6.17
CA ASP A 143 49.53 -4.55 7.34
C ASP A 143 48.69 -4.55 8.61
N ARG A 144 49.35 -4.99 9.66
CA ARG A 144 48.83 -5.58 10.88
C ARG A 144 48.18 -4.55 11.82
N SER A 145 47.23 -5.05 12.61
CA SER A 145 46.82 -4.58 13.95
C SER A 145 45.69 -3.54 14.01
N GLU A 146 44.46 -4.00 14.29
CA GLU A 146 43.59 -3.56 15.42
C GLU A 146 42.19 -4.20 15.34
N PRO A 147 41.54 -4.56 16.47
CA PRO A 147 40.25 -5.24 16.48
C PRO A 147 39.10 -4.22 16.33
N LEU A 148 38.46 -4.18 15.14
CA LEU A 148 37.35 -3.28 14.83
C LEU A 148 35.98 -3.85 15.27
N ASP A 149 35.78 -4.05 16.57
CA ASP A 149 34.44 -4.27 17.15
C ASP A 149 33.95 -2.94 17.76
N PHE A 150 32.80 -2.43 17.30
CA PHE A 150 32.21 -1.19 17.84
C PHE A 150 31.55 -1.47 19.19
N THR A 151 31.84 -0.64 20.21
CA THR A 151 31.17 -0.72 21.52
C THR A 151 29.82 0.02 21.49
N ARG A 152 28.99 -0.20 22.52
CA ARG A 152 27.68 0.45 22.61
C ARG A 152 27.82 1.97 22.68
N GLU A 153 28.76 2.45 23.47
CA GLU A 153 29.05 3.86 23.69
C GLU A 153 29.55 4.54 22.40
N ASP A 154 30.24 3.81 21.52
CA ASP A 154 30.71 4.34 20.24
C ASP A 154 29.55 4.55 19.26
N VAL A 155 28.61 3.60 19.23
CA VAL A 155 27.44 3.67 18.35
C VAL A 155 26.47 4.77 18.78
N GLU A 156 26.32 4.99 20.10
CA GLU A 156 25.48 6.06 20.65
C GLU A 156 26.02 7.47 20.34
N LYS A 157 27.34 7.61 20.17
CA LYS A 157 27.98 8.89 19.82
C LYS A 157 28.14 9.11 18.32
N MET A 158 27.81 8.13 17.48
CA MET A 158 27.99 8.24 16.03
C MET A 158 26.90 9.07 15.35
N SER A 159 27.31 9.79 14.32
CA SER A 159 26.35 10.50 13.46
C SER A 159 25.52 9.51 12.62
N PRO A 160 24.28 9.88 12.23
CA PRO A 160 23.43 9.01 11.42
C PRO A 160 24.08 8.56 10.10
N ASN A 161 24.90 9.42 9.49
CA ASN A 161 25.64 9.08 8.28
C ASN A 161 26.76 8.06 8.54
N ALA A 162 27.44 8.15 9.69
CA ALA A 162 28.47 7.18 10.09
C ALA A 162 27.86 5.80 10.40
N ILE A 163 26.66 5.76 10.99
CA ILE A 163 25.91 4.52 11.22
C ILE A 163 25.54 3.87 9.89
N LYS A 164 25.04 4.65 8.93
CA LYS A 164 24.68 4.14 7.60
C LYS A 164 25.88 3.55 6.85
N GLY A 165 27.04 4.20 6.94
CA GLY A 165 28.29 3.74 6.33
C GLY A 165 28.87 2.47 6.99
N ASN A 166 28.64 2.27 8.28
CA ASN A 166 29.23 1.18 9.06
C ASN A 166 28.22 0.13 9.55
N TYR A 167 27.00 0.15 9.02
CA TYR A 167 25.84 -0.59 9.52
C TYR A 167 26.10 -2.10 9.73
N LYS A 168 26.71 -2.77 8.76
CA LYS A 168 27.02 -4.22 8.85
C LYS A 168 28.04 -4.54 9.94
N LYS A 169 29.01 -3.66 10.17
CA LYS A 169 30.04 -3.84 11.21
C LYS A 169 29.45 -3.62 12.60
N ILE A 170 28.60 -2.61 12.74
CA ILE A 170 27.85 -2.33 13.99
C ILE A 170 26.96 -3.53 14.35
N LEU A 171 26.18 -4.06 13.40
CA LEU A 171 25.33 -5.23 13.63
C LEU A 171 26.12 -6.48 14.07
N ASN A 172 27.29 -6.71 13.48
CA ASN A 172 28.15 -7.83 13.88
C ASN A 172 28.78 -7.61 15.26
N SER A 173 29.05 -6.36 15.64
CA SER A 173 29.57 -6.00 16.97
C SER A 173 28.48 -6.16 18.04
N MET A 174 27.24 -5.75 17.76
CA MET A 174 26.09 -5.87 18.67
C MET A 174 25.81 -7.30 19.14
N LYS A 175 26.05 -8.30 18.27
CA LYS A 175 25.87 -9.72 18.61
C LYS A 175 26.82 -10.21 19.70
N ARG A 176 27.89 -9.46 19.98
CA ARG A 176 28.94 -9.78 20.96
C ARG A 176 28.86 -8.91 22.20
N TRP A 177 27.95 -7.94 22.25
CA TRP A 177 27.73 -7.13 23.44
C TRP A 177 27.11 -8.01 24.52
N LYS A 178 27.73 -8.03 25.70
CA LYS A 178 27.16 -8.65 26.90
C LYS A 178 26.29 -7.60 27.61
N PHE A 179 25.07 -7.98 27.95
CA PHE A 179 24.15 -7.18 28.76
C PHE A 179 24.41 -7.37 30.25
#